data_AF-A0A453J961-F1
#
_entry.id   AF-A0A453J961-F1
#
_cell.length_a   1.000
_cell.length_b   1.000
_cell.length_c   1.000
_cell.angle_alpha   90.00
_cell.angle_beta   90.00
_cell.angle_gamma   90.00
#
_symmetry.space_group_name_H-M   'P 1'
#
loop_
_entity.id
_entity.type
_entity.pdbx_description
1 polymer ?
#
loop_
_entity_poly.entity_id
_entity_poly.type
_entity_poly.pdbx_seq_one_letter_code
_entity_poly.pdbx_strand_id
1 'polypeptide(L)' 'MMSMRHGNAHNAIAKVCEALESLCLKVISTSITAVASGIVHNMFIETEGMHGAQTIKEMIQTHSAISM' A
#
# COMPACT_ATOMS: atom_id res chain seq x y z
N MET A 1 9.84 -3.15 1.75
CA MET A 1 9.17 -1.97 2.33
C MET A 1 8.36 -1.30 1.24
N MET A 2 7.13 -0.90 1.54
CA MET A 2 6.21 -0.24 0.60
C MET A 2 5.82 1.13 1.12
N SER A 3 5.68 2.10 0.21
CA SER A 3 5.18 3.45 0.48
C SER A 3 4.02 3.72 -0.45
N MET A 4 2.91 4.24 0.08
CA MET A 4 1.69 4.54 -0.66
C MET A 4 1.22 5.93 -0.32
N ARG A 5 0.96 6.78 -1.32
CA ARG A 5 0.56 8.19 -1.11
C ARG A 5 -0.84 8.46 -1.65
N HIS A 6 -1.63 9.17 -0.84
CA HIS A 6 -2.97 9.61 -1.19
C HIS A 6 -3.11 11.12 -1.02
N GLY A 7 -3.63 11.82 -2.04
CA GLY A 7 -3.96 13.25 -1.94
C GLY A 7 -5.23 13.55 -1.15
N ASN A 8 -6.13 12.57 -1.01
CA ASN A 8 -7.35 12.67 -0.21
C ASN A 8 -7.30 11.67 0.94
N ALA A 9 -7.44 12.18 2.17
CA ALA A 9 -7.45 11.38 3.39
C ALA A 9 -8.72 10.52 3.53
N HIS A 10 -9.86 11.00 3.02
CA HIS A 10 -11.12 10.31 3.11
C HIS A 10 -11.03 9.03 2.26
N ASN A 11 -11.04 7.87 2.93
CA ASN A 11 -10.92 6.53 2.36
C ASN A 11 -9.50 6.03 1.99
N ALA A 12 -8.43 6.76 2.34
CA ALA A 12 -7.05 6.31 2.04
C ALA A 12 -6.72 4.96 2.69
N ILE A 13 -7.11 4.78 3.96
CA ILE A 13 -6.84 3.54 4.69
C ILE A 13 -7.66 2.35 4.16
N ALA A 14 -8.91 2.58 3.77
CA ALA A 14 -9.77 1.52 3.23
C ALA A 14 -9.20 0.97 1.92
N LYS A 15 -8.75 1.84 1.00
CA LYS A 15 -8.12 1.41 -0.25
C LYS A 15 -6.80 0.66 -0.03
N VAL A 16 -6.03 1.04 0.99
CA VAL A 16 -4.82 0.31 1.38
C VAL A 16 -5.19 -1.08 1.88
N CYS A 17 -6.19 -1.20 2.77
CA CYS A 17 -6.67 -2.49 3.27
C CYS A 17 -7.20 -3.37 2.13
N GLU A 18 -8.03 -2.84 1.23
CA GLU A 18 -8.54 -3.55 0.05
C GLU A 18 -7.39 -4.09 -0.82
N ALA A 19 -6.35 -3.28 -1.07
CA ALA A 19 -5.20 -3.70 -1.86
C ALA A 19 -4.38 -4.80 -1.16
N LEU A 20 -4.22 -4.72 0.17
CA LEU A 20 -3.51 -5.74 0.94
C LEU A 20 -4.28 -7.06 0.97
N GLU A 21 -5.60 -7.01 1.16
CA GLU A 21 -6.48 -8.17 1.15
C GLU A 21 -6.50 -8.84 -0.22
N SER A 22 -6.65 -8.06 -1.30
CA SER A 22 -6.67 -8.58 -2.68
C SER A 22 -5.38 -9.31 -3.07
N LEU A 23 -4.27 -8.99 -2.41
CA LEU A 23 -2.95 -9.54 -2.72
C LEU A 23 -2.46 -10.54 -1.68
N CYS A 24 -3.30 -10.87 -0.69
CA CYS A 24 -2.94 -11.73 0.44
C CYS A 24 -1.62 -11.30 1.10
N LEU A 25 -1.37 -9.99 1.16
CA LEU A 25 -0.14 -9.43 1.72
C LEU A 25 -0.20 -9.41 3.24
N LYS A 26 0.80 -10.01 3.88
CA LYS A 26 0.94 -9.96 5.33
C LYS A 26 1.77 -8.74 5.75
N VAL A 27 1.12 -7.81 6.44
CA VAL A 27 1.77 -6.63 7.02
C VAL A 27 2.38 -6.99 8.37
N ILE A 28 3.67 -6.76 8.53
CA ILE A 28 4.38 -6.92 9.81
C ILE A 28 4.28 -5.61 10.61
N SER A 29 4.41 -4.46 9.95
CA SER A 29 4.24 -3.16 10.59
C SER A 29 3.80 -2.10 9.58
N THR A 30 3.12 -1.07 10.09
CA THR A 30 2.70 0.09 9.31
C THR A 30 2.90 1.40 10.09
N SER A 31 3.22 2.47 9.37
CA SER A 31 3.13 3.83 9.87
C SER A 31 2.38 4.72 8.88
N ILE A 32 1.61 5.65 9.42
CA ILE A 32 0.80 6.59 8.64
C ILE A 32 1.25 7.99 9.00
N THR A 33 1.66 8.76 8.00
CA THR A 33 2.11 10.14 8.15
C THR A 33 1.21 11.05 7.33
N ALA A 34 0.51 11.96 8.00
CA ALA A 34 -0.17 13.07 7.34
C ALA A 34 0.85 14.17 6.99
N VAL A 35 0.80 14.66 5.77
CA VAL A 35 1.59 15.78 5.24
C VAL A 35 0.67 16.79 4.58
N ALA A 36 1.17 18.00 4.31
CA ALA A 36 0.35 19.07 3.71
C ALA A 36 -0.36 18.66 2.40
N SER A 37 0.23 17.74 1.63
CA SER A 37 -0.30 17.24 0.36
C SER A 37 -1.10 15.93 0.47
N GLY A 38 -1.39 15.44 1.68
CA GLY A 38 -2.21 14.24 1.90
C GLY A 38 -1.62 13.26 2.92
N ILE A 39 -1.79 11.96 2.70
CA ILE A 39 -1.38 10.91 3.63
C ILE A 39 -0.40 9.95 2.94
N VAL A 40 0.65 9.57 3.67
CA VAL A 40 1.61 8.52 3.28
C VAL A 40 1.47 7.34 4.22
N HIS A 41 1.28 6.15 3.67
CA HIS A 41 1.31 4.89 4.38
C HIS A 41 2.63 4.20 4.07
N ASN A 42 3.44 3.94 5.09
CA ASN A 42 4.62 3.08 4.98
C ASN A 42 4.30 1.72 5.58
N MET A 43 4.67 0.64 4.92
CA MET A 43 4.40 -0.72 5.36
C MET A 43 5.62 -1.61 5.18
N PHE A 44 5.90 -2.41 6.21
CA PHE A 44 6.79 -3.54 6.11
C PHE A 44 5.94 -4.79 5.92
N ILE A 45 6.07 -5.43 4.76
CA ILE A 45 5.29 -6.60 4.37
C ILE A 45 6.19 -7.82 4.24
N GLU A 46 5.65 -8.97 4.59
CA GLU A 46 6.22 -10.28 4.32
C GLU A 46 5.85 -10.69 2.88
N THR A 47 6.83 -11.16 2.11
CA THR A 47 6.66 -11.49 0.69
C THR A 47 7.10 -12.92 0.37
N GLU A 48 7.11 -13.82 1.37
CA GLU A 48 7.51 -15.20 1.13
C GLU A 48 6.64 -15.84 0.03
N GLY A 49 7.29 -16.42 -0.98
CA GLY A 49 6.62 -17.06 -2.12
C GLY A 49 6.04 -16.11 -3.19
N MET A 50 6.16 -14.79 -3.04
CA MET A 50 5.72 -13.82 -4.06
C MET A 50 6.81 -13.57 -5.12
N HIS A 51 6.41 -13.28 -6.36
CA HIS A 51 7.30 -13.10 -7.54
C HIS A 51 8.17 -11.82 -7.54
N GLY A 52 8.56 -11.32 -6.36
CA GLY A 52 9.43 -10.15 -6.21
C GLY A 52 8.68 -8.82 -6.20
N ALA A 53 9.40 -7.77 -5.79
CA ALA A 53 8.82 -6.46 -5.48
C ALA A 53 8.14 -5.77 -6.68
N GLN A 54 8.60 -6.04 -7.91
CA GLN A 54 8.07 -5.46 -9.14
C GLN A 54 6.62 -5.92 -9.39
N THR A 55 6.37 -7.22 -9.28
CA THR A 55 5.04 -7.82 -9.46
C THR A 55 4.04 -7.28 -8.43
N ILE A 56 4.48 -7.14 -7.17
CA ILE A 56 3.65 -6.56 -6.10
C ILE A 56 3.29 -5.10 -6.43
N LYS A 57 4.25 -4.32 -6.94
CA LYS A 57 4.02 -2.93 -7.35
C LYS A 57 3.00 -2.82 -8.48
N GLU A 58 3.14 -3.62 -9.53
CA GLU A 58 2.21 -3.65 -10.68
C GLU A 58 0.80 -4.07 -10.25
N MET A 59 0.70 -5.06 -9.38
CA MET A 59 -0.57 -5.53 -8.84
C MET A 59 -1.31 -4.44 -8.05
N ILE A 60 -0.61 -3.73 -7.15
CA ILE A 60 -1.22 -2.63 -6.38
C ILE A 60 -1.64 -1.48 -7.30
N GLN A 61 -0.80 -1.08 -8.25
CA GLN A 61 -1.12 -0.01 -9.19
C GLN A 61 -2.38 -0.33 -10.02
N THR A 62 -2.52 -1.60 -10.43
CA THR A 62 -3.68 -2.06 -11.22
C THR A 62 -4.98 -2.09 -10.40
N HIS A 63 -4.92 -2.39 -9.11
CA HIS A 63 -6.11 -2.62 -8.28
C HIS A 63 -6.61 -1.39 -7.52
N SER A 64 -5.79 -0.35 -7.32
CA SER A 64 -6.08 0.66 -6.29
C SER A 64 -6.08 2.12 -6.77
N ALA A 65 -5.60 2.42 -7.98
CA ALA A 65 -5.32 3.78 -8.46
C ALA A 65 -4.44 4.59 -7.48
N ILE A 66 -3.60 3.89 -6.71
CA ILE A 66 -2.71 4.49 -5.71
C ILE A 66 -1.33 4.66 -6.34
N SER A 67 -0.72 5.83 -6.14
CA SER A 67 0.67 6.05 -6.51
C SER A 67 1.58 5.48 -5.41
N MET A 68 2.50 4.60 -5.83
CA MET A 68 3.59 4.07 -5.02
C MET A 68 4.89 4.83 -5.25
#